data_AF-A0A536UQ33-F1
#
_entry.id   AF-A0A536UQ33-F1
#
_cell.length_a   1.000
_cell.length_b   1.000
_cell.length_c   1.000
_cell.angle_alpha   90.00
_cell.angle_beta   90.00
_cell.angle_gamma   90.00
#
_symmetry.space_group_name_H-M   'P 1'
#
loop_
_entity.id
_entity.type
_entity.pdbx_description
1 polymer ?
#
loop_
_entity_poly.entity_id
_entity_poly.type
_entity_poly.pdbx_seq_one_letter_code
_entity_poly.pdbx_strand_id
1 'polypeptide(L)'
;MKTHLAVAAACLALQVVAPAALAKEPQGASAKSHAADSRPQAQIEQLLNKYEQALNSSDVNAAVQLYTDDGVFMAPENPTAIGTKVLREAYAGVFQAIALKLKFQIAETKLLS
;
A
#
# COMPACT_ATOMS: atom_id res chain seq x y z
N MET A 1 -28.29 -46.86 5.67
CA MET A 1 -26.93 -46.36 5.39
C MET A 1 -26.60 -45.34 6.47
N LYS A 2 -26.08 -45.83 7.59
CA LYS A 2 -24.69 -45.60 8.07
C LYS A 2 -24.51 -44.25 8.79
N THR A 3 -24.93 -44.26 10.06
CA THR A 3 -24.27 -43.58 11.17
C THR A 3 -22.75 -43.77 11.11
N HIS A 4 -21.95 -42.76 11.50
CA HIS A 4 -20.90 -42.90 12.53
C HIS A 4 -20.27 -41.53 12.86
N LEU A 5 -20.42 -41.20 14.13
CA LEU A 5 -19.69 -40.23 14.94
C LEU A 5 -18.47 -40.96 15.55
N ALA A 6 -17.27 -40.37 15.56
CA ALA A 6 -16.16 -40.62 16.51
C ALA A 6 -15.00 -39.65 16.16
N VAL A 7 -14.61 -38.67 16.99
CA VAL A 7 -13.92 -38.73 18.30
C VAL A 7 -12.42 -39.04 18.19
N ALA A 8 -11.63 -37.99 18.49
CA ALA A 8 -10.38 -37.89 19.23
C ALA A 8 -9.20 -38.85 18.97
N ALA A 9 -8.01 -38.26 18.85
CA ALA A 9 -6.80 -38.81 19.47
C ALA A 9 -5.82 -37.67 19.78
N ALA A 10 -5.73 -37.32 21.06
CA ALA A 10 -4.64 -36.58 21.64
C ALA A 10 -3.37 -37.44 21.61
N CYS A 11 -2.25 -36.89 21.14
CA CYS A 11 -0.93 -37.47 21.37
C CYS A 11 -0.12 -36.51 22.23
N LEU A 12 -0.20 -36.75 23.55
CA LEU A 12 0.72 -36.27 24.55
C LEU A 12 1.69 -37.41 24.85
N ALA A 13 2.99 -37.25 24.57
CA ALA A 13 4.00 -38.12 25.17
C ALA A 13 5.43 -37.54 25.06
N LEU A 14 6.00 -37.34 26.26
CA LEU A 14 7.40 -37.55 26.68
C LEU A 14 8.50 -36.56 26.26
N GLN A 15 9.01 -35.88 27.28
CA GLN A 15 10.37 -35.33 27.37
C GLN A 15 11.39 -36.45 27.65
N VAL A 16 12.59 -36.32 27.06
CA VAL A 16 13.81 -37.06 27.44
C VAL A 16 14.96 -36.06 27.58
N VAL A 17 15.75 -36.25 28.65
CA VAL A 17 16.88 -35.44 29.14
C VAL A 17 18.18 -35.72 28.35
N ALA A 18 19.04 -34.70 28.24
CA ALA A 18 20.32 -34.62 27.49
C ALA A 18 21.44 -35.59 27.97
N PRO A 19 22.58 -35.77 27.23
CA PRO A 19 23.71 -34.82 27.32
C PRO A 19 24.64 -34.67 26.08
N ALA A 20 25.52 -33.67 26.16
CA ALA A 20 26.87 -33.57 25.56
C ALA A 20 27.06 -33.30 24.04
N ALA A 21 27.36 -32.02 23.76
CA ALA A 21 28.40 -31.49 22.86
C ALA A 21 28.85 -32.30 21.62
N LEU A 22 28.44 -31.82 20.45
CA LEU A 22 29.32 -31.71 19.27
C LEU A 22 28.86 -30.52 18.43
N ALA A 23 29.82 -29.65 18.14
CA ALA A 23 29.63 -28.41 17.40
C ALA A 23 29.04 -28.65 16.00
N LYS A 24 27.89 -28.04 15.75
CA LYS A 24 27.47 -27.65 14.40
C LYS A 24 26.78 -26.31 14.55
N GLU A 25 27.53 -25.22 14.38
CA GLU A 25 26.93 -23.91 14.19
C GLU A 25 25.96 -24.03 13.01
N PRO A 26 24.65 -23.78 13.21
CA PRO A 26 23.78 -23.63 12.06
C PRO A 26 24.22 -22.34 11.39
N GLN A 27 24.69 -22.46 10.14
CA GLN A 27 24.72 -21.35 9.20
C GLN A 27 23.29 -20.82 9.08
N GLY A 28 22.93 -19.92 9.99
CA GLY A 28 21.79 -19.05 9.86
C GLY A 28 22.14 -18.08 8.75
N ALA A 29 21.79 -18.46 7.51
CA ALA A 29 21.64 -17.51 6.43
C ALA A 29 20.61 -16.48 6.89
N SER A 30 21.10 -15.36 7.43
CA SER A 30 20.31 -14.19 7.74
C SER A 30 19.97 -13.51 6.41
N ALA A 31 19.05 -14.12 5.65
CA ALA A 31 18.33 -13.47 4.57
C ALA A 31 17.24 -12.59 5.20
N LYS A 32 17.64 -11.58 5.98
CA LYS A 32 16.75 -10.53 6.47
C LYS A 32 17.28 -9.16 6.04
N SER A 33 16.95 -8.78 4.81
CA SER A 33 16.77 -7.40 4.32
C SER A 33 16.62 -7.53 2.80
N HIS A 34 15.42 -7.59 2.24
CA HIS A 34 14.79 -6.43 1.61
C HIS A 34 13.26 -6.65 1.42
N ALA A 35 12.70 -7.75 1.90
CA ALA A 35 11.28 -8.07 1.71
C ALA A 35 10.33 -7.28 2.65
N ALA A 36 10.87 -6.53 3.62
CA ALA A 36 10.06 -5.80 4.61
C ALA A 36 9.67 -4.37 4.16
N ASP A 37 10.42 -3.79 3.21
CA ASP A 37 10.25 -2.41 2.70
C ASP A 37 9.54 -2.39 1.33
N SER A 38 8.53 -3.22 1.13
CA SER A 38 7.78 -3.24 -0.16
C SER A 38 6.30 -2.91 0.00
N ARG A 39 5.73 -3.07 1.20
CA ARG A 39 4.28 -2.90 1.42
C ARG A 39 3.85 -1.42 1.39
N PRO A 40 4.49 -0.50 2.13
CA PRO A 40 4.16 0.93 2.03
C PRO A 40 4.38 1.48 0.62
N GLN A 41 5.47 1.08 -0.04
CA GLN A 41 5.82 1.49 -1.40
C GLN A 41 4.74 1.03 -2.39
N ALA A 42 4.32 -0.23 -2.32
CA ALA A 42 3.23 -0.73 -3.15
C ALA A 42 1.91 0.02 -2.92
N GLN A 43 1.62 0.43 -1.68
CA GLN A 43 0.43 1.23 -1.37
C GLN A 43 0.52 2.65 -1.96
N ILE A 44 1.70 3.28 -1.94
CA ILE A 44 1.96 4.56 -2.60
C ILE A 44 1.76 4.44 -4.11
N GLU A 45 2.31 3.39 -4.74
CA GLU A 45 2.13 3.15 -6.18
C GLU A 45 0.67 2.90 -6.55
N GLN A 46 -0.08 2.15 -5.73
CA GLN A 46 -1.52 1.98 -5.91
C GLN A 46 -2.29 3.31 -5.78
N LEU A 47 -1.90 4.17 -4.84
CA LEU A 47 -2.47 5.50 -4.69
C LEU A 47 -2.22 6.36 -5.94
N LEU A 48 -0.99 6.35 -6.45
CA LEU A 48 -0.63 7.07 -7.68
C LEU A 48 -1.40 6.56 -8.90
N ASN A 49 -1.64 5.25 -9.00
CA ASN A 49 -2.47 4.68 -10.07
C ASN A 49 -3.94 5.12 -9.98
N LYS A 50 -4.51 5.22 -8.75
CA LYS A 50 -5.85 5.78 -8.56
C LYS A 50 -5.90 7.25 -8.95
N TYR A 51 -4.85 8.00 -8.65
CA TYR A 51 -4.74 9.40 -9.05
C TYR A 51 -4.69 9.55 -10.58
N GLU A 52 -3.87 8.76 -11.29
CA GLU A 52 -3.87 8.69 -12.76
C GLU A 52 -5.28 8.44 -13.31
N GLN A 53 -6.01 7.46 -12.74
CA GLN A 53 -7.37 7.12 -13.16
C GLN A 53 -8.36 8.25 -12.93
N ALA A 54 -8.32 8.91 -11.78
CA ALA A 54 -9.18 10.05 -11.48
C ALA A 54 -8.96 11.21 -12.47
N LEU A 55 -7.70 11.51 -12.80
CA LEU A 55 -7.37 12.55 -13.78
C LEU A 55 -7.86 12.20 -15.19
N ASN A 56 -7.64 10.95 -15.63
CA ASN A 56 -8.04 10.48 -16.97
C ASN A 56 -9.55 10.36 -17.15
N SER A 57 -10.29 10.12 -16.07
CA SER A 57 -11.75 10.05 -16.07
C SER A 57 -12.41 11.40 -15.78
N SER A 58 -11.61 12.44 -15.52
CA SER A 58 -12.11 13.76 -15.11
C SER A 58 -13.03 13.71 -13.88
N ASP A 59 -12.76 12.78 -12.95
CA ASP A 59 -13.57 12.58 -11.74
C ASP A 59 -13.02 13.43 -10.58
N VAL A 60 -13.68 14.57 -10.35
CA VAL A 60 -13.36 15.51 -9.26
C VAL A 60 -13.44 14.83 -7.89
N ASN A 61 -14.44 13.96 -7.66
CA ASN A 61 -14.61 13.31 -6.37
C ASN A 61 -13.48 12.31 -6.12
N ALA A 62 -13.16 11.49 -7.14
CA ALA A 62 -12.10 10.51 -7.04
C ALA A 62 -10.75 11.19 -6.79
N ALA A 63 -10.45 12.31 -7.46
CA ALA A 63 -9.19 13.04 -7.26
C ALA A 63 -9.09 13.63 -5.84
N VAL A 64 -10.13 14.34 -5.38
CA VAL A 64 -10.12 15.03 -4.09
C VAL A 64 -10.09 14.05 -2.91
N GLN A 65 -10.70 12.87 -3.02
CA GLN A 65 -10.67 11.85 -1.96
C GLN A 65 -9.29 11.24 -1.70
N LEU A 66 -8.31 11.45 -2.58
CA LEU A 66 -6.93 10.99 -2.37
C LEU A 66 -6.09 11.96 -1.53
N TYR A 67 -6.61 13.17 -1.28
CA TYR A 67 -5.97 14.17 -0.44
C TYR A 67 -6.39 14.03 1.02
N THR A 68 -5.55 14.54 1.92
CA THR A 68 -5.93 14.86 3.30
C THR A 68 -6.86 16.08 3.33
N ASP A 69 -7.51 16.32 4.48
CA ASP A 69 -8.41 17.47 4.66
C ASP A 69 -7.71 18.83 4.46
N ASP A 70 -6.41 18.88 4.76
CA ASP A 70 -5.51 20.02 4.59
C ASP A 70 -4.66 19.93 3.30
N GLY A 71 -5.04 19.06 2.36
CA GLY A 71 -4.31 18.80 1.14
C GLY A 71 -4.04 20.06 0.31
N VAL A 72 -2.87 20.09 -0.33
CA VAL A 72 -2.39 21.23 -1.12
C VAL A 72 -2.18 20.80 -2.58
N PHE A 73 -2.74 21.56 -3.51
CA PHE A 73 -2.53 21.39 -4.95
C PHE A 73 -1.96 22.68 -5.55
N MET A 74 -0.80 22.56 -6.20
CA MET A 74 -0.05 23.66 -6.80
C MET A 74 -0.02 23.50 -8.31
N ALA A 75 -1.10 23.91 -8.99
CA ALA A 75 -1.13 23.94 -10.45
C ALA A 75 -0.20 25.05 -10.99
N PRO A 76 0.53 24.81 -12.09
CA PRO A 76 1.29 25.86 -12.78
C PRO A 76 0.40 27.03 -13.15
N GLU A 77 0.93 28.26 -13.03
CA GLU A 77 0.23 29.51 -13.40
C GLU A 77 -1.13 29.74 -12.71
N ASN A 78 -1.42 29.01 -11.63
CA ASN A 78 -2.66 29.12 -10.87
C ASN A 78 -2.37 29.34 -9.39
N PRO A 79 -3.27 30.00 -8.64
CA PRO A 79 -3.19 30.04 -7.18
C PRO A 79 -3.16 28.64 -6.59
N THR A 80 -2.43 28.47 -5.49
CA THR A 80 -2.41 27.21 -4.74
C THR A 80 -3.79 26.94 -4.13
N ALA A 81 -4.31 25.74 -4.33
CA ALA A 81 -5.55 25.27 -3.71
C ALA A 81 -5.23 24.55 -2.41
N ILE A 82 -5.82 24.98 -1.30
CA ILE A 82 -5.58 24.42 0.04
C ILE A 82 -6.91 23.98 0.65
N GLY A 83 -6.97 22.71 1.06
CA GLY A 83 -8.10 22.09 1.71
C GLY A 83 -9.20 21.63 0.75
N THR A 84 -10.02 20.69 1.22
CA THR A 84 -10.97 19.90 0.41
C THR A 84 -11.90 20.74 -0.47
N LYS A 85 -12.43 21.85 0.04
CA LYS A 85 -13.35 22.73 -0.71
C LYS A 85 -12.66 23.36 -1.92
N VAL A 86 -11.48 23.94 -1.71
CA VAL A 86 -10.74 24.66 -2.77
C VAL A 86 -10.14 23.66 -3.78
N LEU A 87 -9.69 22.49 -3.31
CA LEU A 87 -9.26 21.39 -4.18
C LEU A 87 -10.36 20.98 -5.16
N ARG A 88 -11.59 20.83 -4.68
CA ARG A 88 -12.75 20.49 -5.52
C ARG A 88 -13.00 21.52 -6.62
N GLU A 89 -12.93 22.80 -6.28
CA GLU A 89 -13.10 23.89 -7.24
C GLU A 89 -11.97 23.89 -8.29
N ALA A 90 -10.73 23.70 -7.85
CA ALA A 90 -9.58 23.63 -8.74
C ALA A 90 -9.67 22.46 -9.74
N TYR A 91 -9.95 21.24 -9.28
CA TYR A 91 -10.11 20.09 -10.19
C TYR A 91 -11.31 20.22 -11.12
N ALA A 92 -12.44 20.75 -10.64
CA ALA A 92 -13.59 21.02 -11.50
C ALA A 92 -13.22 22.01 -12.61
N GLY A 93 -12.49 23.08 -12.29
CA GLY A 93 -12.00 24.04 -13.28
C GLY A 93 -11.06 23.41 -14.30
N VAL A 94 -10.08 22.61 -13.85
CA VAL A 94 -9.15 21.90 -14.75
C VAL A 94 -9.91 20.99 -15.72
N PHE A 95 -10.83 20.17 -15.23
CA PHE A 95 -11.54 19.20 -16.06
C PHE A 95 -12.60 19.82 -16.98
N GLN A 96 -13.08 21.02 -16.67
CA GLN A 96 -13.89 21.81 -17.60
C GLN A 96 -13.04 22.43 -18.72
N ALA A 97 -11.80 22.83 -18.41
CA ALA A 97 -10.92 23.52 -19.34
C ALA A 97 -10.21 22.56 -20.31
N ILE A 98 -9.79 21.38 -19.83
CA ILE A 98 -8.99 20.43 -20.60
C ILE A 98 -9.39 18.97 -20.32
N ALA A 99 -9.27 18.13 -21.35
CA ALA A 99 -9.33 16.67 -21.21
C ALA A 99 -7.91 16.12 -21.04
N LEU A 100 -7.71 15.30 -20.00
CA LEU A 100 -6.42 14.69 -19.71
C LEU A 100 -6.37 13.25 -20.24
N LYS A 101 -5.25 12.89 -20.88
CA LYS A 101 -4.92 11.52 -21.27
C LYS A 101 -3.47 11.22 -20.89
N LEU A 102 -3.29 10.85 -19.62
CA LEU A 102 -2.01 10.69 -18.96
C LEU A 102 -1.63 9.22 -18.83
N LYS A 103 -0.33 8.96 -18.85
CA LYS A 103 0.25 7.72 -18.34
C LYS A 103 1.40 8.05 -17.39
N PHE A 104 1.27 7.68 -16.12
CA PHE A 104 2.31 7.87 -15.14
C PHE A 104 3.41 6.83 -15.34
N GLN A 105 4.64 7.33 -15.29
CA GLN A 105 5.84 6.54 -15.15
C GLN A 105 6.41 6.85 -13.77
N ILE A 106 6.23 5.92 -12.82
CA ILE A 106 6.68 6.11 -11.44
C ILE A 106 8.20 5.93 -11.42
N ALA A 107 8.93 7.03 -11.18
CA ALA A 107 10.39 7.01 -11.17
C ALA A 107 10.98 6.49 -9.84
N GLU A 108 10.42 6.91 -8.71
CA GLU A 108 10.86 6.53 -7.37
C GLU A 108 9.67 6.58 -6.40
N THR A 109 9.66 5.69 -5.41
CA THR A 109 8.86 5.82 -4.20
C THR A 109 9.74 5.62 -2.98
N LYS A 110 9.62 6.51 -2.00
CA LYS A 110 10.43 6.47 -0.78
C LYS A 110 9.60 6.90 0.41
N LEU A 111 9.60 6.07 1.46
CA LEU A 111 9.04 6.45 2.74
C LEU A 111 9.98 7.43 3.44
N LEU A 112 9.43 8.54 3.93
CA LEU A 112 10.16 9.51 4.74
C LEU A 112 9.97 9.13 6.22
N SER A 113 11.06 9.07 6.98
CA SER A 113 11.11 8.74 8.40
C SER A 113 12.00 9.71 9.15
#